data_AF-A0A7S4S1G7-F1
#
_entry.id   AF-A0A7S4S1G7-F1
#
_cell.length_a   1.000
_cell.length_b   1.000
_cell.length_c   1.000
_cell.angle_alpha   90.00
_cell.angle_beta   90.00
_cell.angle_gamma   90.00
#
_symmetry.space_group_name_H-M   'P 1'
#
loop_
_entity.id
_entity.type
_entity.pdbx_description
1 polymer ?
#
loop_
_entity_poly.entity_id
_entity_poly.type
_entity_poly.pdbx_seq_one_letter_code
_entity_poly.pdbx_strand_id
1 'polypeptide(L)'
;GLEIDTDSAVISQSGEAIPGLYAAGEVAGGVHGNNRLGGNSLLDCVVFGRVAGKACAKYMLGDAMKDTDLKELSGGGLSGSVQASKNAGGSYEDNMNSSAAPAGAAPAAGAAAPVKKEKKEKKAAAGGGGFTREEVAKHTTKGDCWVILRDQVLDVTSFL
;
A
#
# COMPACT_ATOMS: atom_id res chain seq x y z
N GLY A 1 7.63 13.64 2.64
CA GLY A 1 7.79 13.53 4.10
C GLY A 1 9.22 13.82 4.49
N LEU A 2 9.76 13.04 5.43
CA LEU A 2 11.15 13.11 5.92
C LEU A 2 12.14 12.77 4.81
N GLU A 3 13.26 13.50 4.72
CA GLU A 3 14.34 13.16 3.80
C GLU A 3 15.08 11.90 4.28
N ILE A 4 15.41 10.99 3.35
CA ILE A 4 16.06 9.71 3.64
C ILE A 4 17.17 9.39 2.63
N ASP A 5 18.16 8.61 3.06
CA ASP A 5 19.17 8.01 2.18
C ASP A 5 18.73 6.65 1.59
N THR A 6 19.65 5.98 0.89
CA THR A 6 19.43 4.66 0.29
C THR A 6 19.29 3.52 1.30
N ASP A 7 19.74 3.68 2.54
CA ASP A 7 19.50 2.76 3.66
C ASP A 7 18.24 3.15 4.47
N SER A 8 17.48 4.15 3.98
CA SER A 8 16.26 4.70 4.59
C SER A 8 16.48 5.38 5.96
N ALA A 9 17.71 5.80 6.27
CA ALA A 9 18.01 6.57 7.47
C ALA A 9 17.54 8.02 7.29
N VAL A 10 16.95 8.62 8.33
CA VAL A 10 16.39 9.97 8.25
C VAL A 10 17.48 11.02 8.30
N ILE A 11 17.50 11.90 7.31
CA ILE A 11 18.48 12.98 7.20
C ILE A 11 18.07 14.19 8.05
N SER A 12 19.02 14.72 8.80
CA SER A 12 18.88 15.91 9.64
C SER A 12 19.09 17.21 8.85
N GLN A 13 18.80 18.36 9.48
CA GLN A 13 18.99 19.67 8.86
C GLN A 13 20.47 20.04 8.58
N SER A 14 21.45 19.28 9.08
CA SER A 14 22.87 19.42 8.72
C SER A 14 23.27 18.58 7.49
N GLY A 15 22.36 17.75 6.94
CA GLY A 15 22.65 16.80 5.87
C GLY A 15 23.20 15.46 6.36
N GLU A 16 23.30 15.24 7.68
CA GLU A 16 23.79 14.00 8.28
C GLU A 16 22.63 13.08 8.70
N ALA A 17 22.79 11.77 8.55
CA ALA A 17 21.80 10.78 8.97
C ALA A 17 21.68 10.70 10.50
N ILE A 18 20.46 10.67 11.02
CA ILE A 18 20.16 10.62 12.46
C ILE A 18 20.33 9.18 12.97
N PRO A 19 21.29 8.89 13.88
CA PRO A 19 21.56 7.52 14.33
C PRO A 19 20.34 6.83 14.93
N GLY A 20 19.98 5.67 14.38
CA GLY A 20 18.85 4.85 14.83
C GLY A 20 17.46 5.32 14.37
N LEU A 21 17.34 6.39 13.57
CA LEU A 21 16.06 6.87 13.05
C LEU A 21 15.92 6.55 11.56
N TYR A 22 14.90 5.74 11.23
CA TYR A 22 14.62 5.26 9.87
C TYR A 22 13.16 5.54 9.49
N ALA A 23 12.88 5.78 8.21
CA ALA A 23 11.53 6.06 7.70
C ALA A 23 11.27 5.42 6.32
N ALA A 24 10.03 5.01 6.05
CA ALA A 24 9.65 4.34 4.80
C ALA A 24 8.17 4.60 4.44
N GLY A 25 7.82 4.49 3.15
CA GLY A 25 6.48 4.80 2.66
C GLY A 25 6.16 6.30 2.71
N GLU A 26 4.88 6.67 2.75
CA GLU A 26 4.41 8.06 2.57
C GLU A 26 4.92 9.08 3.61
N VAL A 27 5.42 8.62 4.77
CA VAL A 27 6.09 9.50 5.76
C VAL A 27 7.50 9.91 5.31
N ALA A 28 8.14 9.18 4.40
CA ALA A 28 9.40 9.55 3.75
C ALA A 28 9.17 10.54 2.58
N GLY A 29 10.25 11.06 2.01
CA GLY A 29 10.28 12.07 0.95
C GLY A 29 11.27 11.70 -0.16
N GLY A 30 11.39 12.57 -1.16
CA GLY A 30 12.32 12.38 -2.29
C GLY A 30 11.85 11.37 -3.35
N VAL A 31 11.49 10.13 -2.93
CA VAL A 31 11.24 8.95 -3.79
C VAL A 31 10.42 9.23 -5.05
N HIS A 32 9.38 10.08 -4.96
CA HIS A 32 8.44 10.35 -6.07
C HIS A 32 8.57 11.77 -6.68
N GLY A 33 9.52 12.58 -6.20
CA GLY A 33 9.65 13.99 -6.59
C GLY A 33 8.35 14.78 -6.44
N ASN A 34 8.07 15.68 -7.40
CA ASN A 34 6.89 16.56 -7.37
C ASN A 34 5.58 15.88 -7.78
N ASN A 35 5.62 14.69 -8.39
CA ASN A 35 4.41 14.01 -8.89
C ASN A 35 4.55 12.48 -8.81
N ARG A 36 3.85 11.89 -7.84
CA ARG A 36 3.79 10.45 -7.65
C ARG A 36 2.88 9.77 -8.67
N LEU A 37 3.41 8.74 -9.34
CA LEU A 37 2.66 7.91 -10.27
C LEU A 37 1.69 6.93 -9.56
N GLY A 38 0.66 6.49 -10.29
CA GLY A 38 -0.24 5.42 -9.87
C GLY A 38 0.51 4.11 -9.62
N GLY A 39 -0.03 3.23 -8.76
CA GLY A 39 0.61 1.97 -8.36
C GLY A 39 1.75 2.13 -7.33
N ASN A 40 2.63 3.12 -7.51
CA ASN A 40 3.92 3.22 -6.80
C ASN A 40 3.85 3.25 -5.25
N SER A 41 2.71 3.58 -4.60
CA SER A 41 2.62 3.62 -3.13
C SER A 41 2.84 2.27 -2.47
N LEU A 42 2.26 1.20 -3.00
CA LEU A 42 2.39 -0.13 -2.39
C LEU A 42 3.80 -0.69 -2.59
N LEU A 43 4.40 -0.42 -3.76
CA LEU A 43 5.78 -0.76 -4.05
C LEU A 43 6.75 -0.03 -3.11
N ASP A 44 6.58 1.29 -2.94
CA ASP A 44 7.35 2.12 -2.00
C ASP A 44 7.29 1.58 -0.57
N CYS A 45 6.09 1.43 -0.01
CA CYS A 45 5.90 0.91 1.35
C CYS A 45 6.52 -0.48 1.56
N VAL A 46 6.48 -1.37 0.57
CA VAL A 46 7.06 -2.73 0.68
C VAL A 46 8.59 -2.73 0.51
N VAL A 47 9.11 -1.98 -0.47
CA VAL A 47 10.55 -1.93 -0.77
C VAL A 47 11.29 -1.16 0.30
N PHE A 48 10.95 0.11 0.54
CA PHE A 48 11.62 0.91 1.55
C PHE A 48 11.31 0.41 2.97
N GLY A 49 10.14 -0.20 3.19
CA GLY A 49 9.85 -0.89 4.46
C GLY A 49 10.82 -2.04 4.75
N ARG A 50 11.21 -2.82 3.72
CA ARG A 50 12.25 -3.86 3.85
C ARG A 50 13.65 -3.28 4.04
N VAL A 51 13.98 -2.17 3.36
CA VAL A 51 15.28 -1.48 3.50
C VAL A 51 15.43 -0.90 4.90
N ALA A 52 14.51 -0.04 5.34
CA ALA A 52 14.49 0.54 6.69
C ALA A 52 14.51 -0.54 7.78
N GLY A 53 13.75 -1.63 7.59
CA GLY A 53 13.76 -2.78 8.49
C GLY A 53 15.13 -3.46 8.58
N LYS A 54 15.83 -3.67 7.45
CA LYS A 54 17.16 -4.26 7.42
C LYS A 54 18.22 -3.33 8.03
N ALA A 55 18.19 -2.04 7.71
CA ALA A 55 19.13 -1.05 8.23
C ALA A 55 18.95 -0.83 9.74
N CYS A 56 17.71 -0.71 10.22
CA CYS A 56 17.40 -0.61 11.66
C CYS A 56 17.83 -1.86 12.43
N ALA A 57 17.55 -3.06 11.92
CA ALA A 57 18.01 -4.31 12.54
C ALA A 57 19.54 -4.40 12.59
N LYS A 58 20.25 -3.97 11.54
CA LYS A 58 21.71 -3.89 11.52
C LYS A 58 22.26 -2.90 12.54
N TYR A 59 21.61 -1.73 12.68
CA TYR A 59 21.98 -0.73 13.69
C TYR A 59 21.78 -1.24 15.13
N MET A 60 20.66 -1.93 15.41
CA MET A 60 20.34 -2.42 16.75
C MET A 60 21.12 -3.68 17.16
N LEU A 61 21.49 -4.55 16.21
CA LEU A 61 22.06 -5.87 16.50
C LEU A 61 23.53 -6.03 16.08
N GLY A 62 24.05 -5.17 15.19
CA GLY A 62 25.39 -5.31 14.64
C GLY A 62 25.61 -6.70 14.03
N ASP A 63 26.74 -7.33 14.40
CA ASP A 63 27.12 -8.67 13.94
C ASP A 63 26.18 -9.79 14.43
N ALA A 64 25.31 -9.52 15.41
CA ALA A 64 24.26 -10.47 15.81
C ALA A 64 23.05 -10.48 14.86
N MET A 65 23.01 -9.59 13.85
CA MET A 65 22.00 -9.62 12.81
C MET A 65 22.16 -10.86 11.91
N LYS A 66 21.18 -11.76 11.96
CA LYS A 66 21.06 -12.87 11.01
C LYS A 66 20.33 -12.39 9.75
N ASP A 67 20.98 -12.46 8.60
CA ASP A 67 20.31 -12.19 7.33
C ASP A 67 19.26 -13.29 7.07
N THR A 68 18.05 -12.90 6.68
CA THR A 68 16.91 -13.84 6.57
C THR A 68 16.53 -14.07 5.12
N ASP A 69 16.62 -15.33 4.67
CA ASP A 69 16.19 -15.71 3.33
C ASP A 69 14.67 -15.56 3.20
N LEU A 70 14.24 -14.90 2.12
CA LEU A 70 12.84 -14.79 1.75
C LEU A 70 12.23 -16.17 1.46
N LYS A 71 13.03 -17.13 0.98
CA LYS A 71 12.61 -18.51 0.74
C LYS A 71 12.27 -19.24 2.05
N GLU A 72 13.06 -19.04 3.10
CA GLU A 72 12.78 -19.61 4.42
C GLU A 72 11.55 -18.95 5.07
N LEU A 73 11.47 -17.60 5.02
CA LEU A 73 10.32 -16.84 5.51
C LEU A 73 8.99 -17.22 4.82
N SER A 74 9.04 -17.63 3.56
CA SER A 74 7.88 -18.07 2.78
C SER A 74 7.66 -19.60 2.82
N GLY A 75 8.37 -20.35 3.67
CA GLY A 75 8.15 -21.78 3.87
C GLY A 75 8.64 -22.67 2.73
N GLY A 76 9.58 -22.19 1.91
CA GLY A 76 10.14 -22.89 0.75
C GLY A 76 10.16 -22.07 -0.55
N GLY A 77 9.57 -20.88 -0.55
CA GLY A 77 9.32 -20.07 -1.75
C GLY A 77 7.98 -20.41 -2.42
N LEU A 78 7.63 -19.65 -3.46
CA LEU A 78 6.45 -19.94 -4.30
C LEU A 78 6.71 -21.15 -5.21
N SER A 79 6.58 -22.36 -4.66
CA SER A 79 6.74 -23.62 -5.38
C SER A 79 5.49 -23.99 -6.19
N GLY A 80 5.30 -23.31 -7.32
CA GLY A 80 4.21 -23.61 -8.26
C GLY A 80 4.36 -22.84 -9.57
N SER A 81 3.50 -23.15 -10.55
CA SER A 81 3.32 -22.28 -11.71
C SER A 81 2.62 -20.98 -11.28
N VAL A 82 3.06 -19.85 -11.83
CA VAL A 82 2.40 -18.56 -11.60
C VAL A 82 1.05 -18.56 -12.31
N GLN A 83 0.00 -18.94 -11.59
CA GLN A 83 -1.37 -18.86 -12.08
C GLN A 83 -1.91 -17.45 -11.81
N ALA A 84 -2.37 -16.77 -12.87
CA ALA A 84 -3.07 -15.51 -12.75
C ALA A 84 -4.32 -15.70 -11.88
N SER A 85 -4.36 -15.03 -10.72
CA SER A 85 -5.54 -15.04 -9.86
C SER A 85 -6.66 -14.29 -10.56
N LYS A 86 -7.86 -14.90 -10.65
CA LYS A 86 -9.08 -14.26 -11.17
C LYS A 86 -9.49 -13.00 -10.40
N ASN A 87 -8.90 -12.79 -9.21
CA ASN A 87 -9.15 -11.66 -8.33
C ASN A 87 -7.98 -10.65 -8.30
N ALA A 88 -6.87 -10.94 -8.99
CA ALA A 88 -5.85 -9.94 -9.32
C ALA A 88 -6.29 -9.17 -10.57
N GLY A 89 -5.88 -7.90 -10.71
CA GLY A 89 -6.25 -7.02 -11.83
C GLY A 89 -5.58 -7.34 -13.17
N GLY A 90 -5.42 -8.62 -13.51
CA GLY A 90 -4.83 -9.11 -14.77
C GLY A 90 -5.75 -8.86 -15.96
N SER A 91 -5.62 -7.68 -16.55
CA SER A 91 -6.06 -7.37 -17.93
C SER A 91 -5.40 -6.12 -18.50
N TYR A 92 -4.87 -5.23 -17.65
CA TYR A 92 -4.12 -4.04 -18.06
C TYR A 92 -2.66 -4.37 -18.41
N GLU A 93 -2.00 -5.20 -17.61
CA GLU A 93 -0.56 -5.48 -17.72
C GLU A 93 -0.23 -6.58 -18.73
N ASP A 94 -1.11 -7.58 -18.91
CA ASP A 94 -0.89 -8.76 -19.76
C ASP A 94 -0.61 -8.40 -21.24
N ASN A 95 -1.11 -7.26 -21.71
CA ASN A 95 -0.91 -6.77 -23.08
C ASN A 95 0.19 -5.69 -23.19
N MET A 96 0.77 -5.22 -22.08
CA MET A 96 1.85 -4.21 -22.11
C MET A 96 3.23 -4.77 -22.45
N ASN A 97 3.46 -6.07 -22.26
CA ASN A 97 4.70 -6.74 -22.66
C ASN A 97 4.65 -7.26 -24.12
N SER A 98 3.60 -6.90 -24.88
CA SER A 98 3.53 -7.12 -26.33
C SER A 98 4.15 -5.92 -27.04
N SER A 99 5.16 -6.16 -27.89
CA SER A 99 6.05 -5.11 -28.43
C SER A 99 5.44 -4.32 -29.60
N ALA A 100 4.23 -3.80 -29.43
CA ALA A 100 3.48 -3.03 -30.45
C ALA A 100 3.01 -1.68 -29.87
N ALA A 101 3.83 -0.64 -30.03
CA ALA A 101 3.52 0.71 -29.55
C ALA A 101 2.44 1.40 -30.42
N PRO A 102 1.32 1.88 -29.85
CA PRO A 102 0.38 2.77 -30.53
C PRO A 102 0.77 4.25 -30.34
N ALA A 103 0.30 5.11 -31.25
CA ALA A 103 0.52 6.56 -31.16
C ALA A 103 -0.26 7.19 -29.97
N GLY A 104 0.27 8.29 -29.43
CA GLY A 104 -0.21 8.90 -28.19
C GLY A 104 -1.51 9.71 -28.30
N ALA A 105 -2.12 9.94 -27.13
CA ALA A 105 -3.24 10.86 -26.92
C ALA A 105 -2.93 11.79 -25.73
N ALA A 106 -3.39 13.06 -25.81
CA ALA A 106 -3.09 14.07 -24.79
C ALA A 106 -4.07 13.99 -23.58
N PRO A 107 -3.63 14.38 -22.37
CA PRO A 107 -4.49 14.38 -21.19
C PRO A 107 -5.42 15.60 -21.15
N ALA A 108 -6.65 15.39 -20.68
CA ALA A 108 -7.58 16.46 -20.33
C ALA A 108 -7.68 16.64 -18.80
N ALA A 109 -7.82 17.89 -18.35
CA ALA A 109 -8.20 18.21 -16.96
C ALA A 109 -9.66 17.78 -16.68
N GLY A 110 -10.12 17.59 -15.44
CA GLY A 110 -9.51 17.89 -14.14
C GLY A 110 -10.33 18.93 -13.37
N ALA A 111 -11.09 18.49 -12.36
CA ALA A 111 -11.88 19.33 -11.45
C ALA A 111 -12.11 18.62 -10.10
N ALA A 112 -12.38 19.37 -9.03
CA ALA A 112 -12.32 18.89 -7.63
C ALA A 112 -13.69 18.88 -6.90
N ALA A 113 -13.69 18.31 -5.68
CA ALA A 113 -14.83 18.22 -4.77
C ALA A 113 -15.14 19.54 -4.03
N PRO A 114 -16.17 19.55 -3.16
CA PRO A 114 -15.90 20.01 -1.78
C PRO A 114 -16.52 19.14 -0.66
N VAL A 115 -16.19 19.49 0.59
CA VAL A 115 -16.30 18.69 1.84
C VAL A 115 -17.07 19.44 2.94
N LYS A 116 -17.72 18.73 3.90
CA LYS A 116 -17.92 19.10 5.35
C LYS A 116 -18.58 17.93 6.13
N LYS A 117 -17.99 17.39 7.23
CA LYS A 117 -17.98 17.83 8.66
C LYS A 117 -19.32 17.55 9.41
N GLU A 118 -19.39 17.10 10.67
CA GLU A 118 -18.39 16.78 11.73
C GLU A 118 -19.01 15.98 12.93
N LYS A 119 -18.30 14.95 13.48
CA LYS A 119 -18.38 14.42 14.89
C LYS A 119 -19.73 13.79 15.38
N LYS A 120 -19.82 12.93 16.43
CA LYS A 120 -18.90 12.42 17.47
C LYS A 120 -19.35 11.01 17.99
N GLU A 121 -18.46 10.31 18.72
CA GLU A 121 -18.66 9.27 19.77
C GLU A 121 -20.11 8.95 20.26
N LYS A 122 -20.54 7.73 20.66
CA LYS A 122 -19.95 6.41 21.06
C LYS A 122 -21.13 5.39 21.21
N LYS A 123 -21.05 4.07 21.52
CA LYS A 123 -20.02 3.08 21.95
C LYS A 123 -20.49 1.64 21.57
N ALA A 124 -19.52 0.73 21.39
CA ALA A 124 -19.56 -0.75 21.29
C ALA A 124 -20.81 -1.57 21.69
N ALA A 125 -21.16 -2.54 20.82
CA ALA A 125 -21.65 -3.88 21.15
C ALA A 125 -21.08 -4.90 20.15
N ALA A 126 -20.92 -6.18 20.51
CA ALA A 126 -20.47 -7.24 19.61
C ALA A 126 -21.58 -8.30 19.46
N GLY A 127 -21.85 -8.72 18.22
CA GLY A 127 -22.84 -9.73 17.87
C GLY A 127 -22.74 -10.05 16.38
N GLY A 128 -22.78 -11.33 16.01
CA GLY A 128 -22.50 -11.78 14.65
C GLY A 128 -23.71 -11.67 13.70
N GLY A 129 -23.43 -11.34 12.44
CA GLY A 129 -24.42 -11.29 11.35
C GLY A 129 -23.76 -10.79 10.07
N GLY A 130 -23.19 -11.69 9.27
CA GLY A 130 -22.63 -11.35 7.97
C GLY A 130 -23.74 -11.28 6.91
N PHE A 131 -23.84 -10.14 6.21
CA PHE A 131 -24.80 -9.96 5.11
C PHE A 131 -24.43 -10.80 3.88
N THR A 132 -25.39 -11.10 3.01
CA THR A 132 -25.12 -11.92 1.81
C THR A 132 -24.62 -11.06 0.63
N ARG A 133 -24.03 -11.71 -0.38
CA ARG A 133 -23.46 -11.03 -1.56
C ARG A 133 -24.54 -10.34 -2.42
N GLU A 134 -25.74 -10.90 -2.40
CA GLU A 134 -26.95 -10.40 -3.06
C GLU A 134 -27.52 -9.17 -2.34
N GLU A 135 -27.14 -8.96 -1.08
CA GLU A 135 -27.50 -7.80 -0.27
C GLU A 135 -26.55 -6.63 -0.55
N VAL A 136 -25.24 -6.88 -0.61
CA VAL A 136 -24.22 -5.90 -1.05
C VAL A 136 -24.56 -5.29 -2.40
N ALA A 137 -25.08 -6.09 -3.34
CA ALA A 137 -25.45 -5.63 -4.68
C ALA A 137 -26.54 -4.53 -4.70
N LYS A 138 -27.27 -4.32 -3.59
CA LYS A 138 -28.26 -3.24 -3.42
C LYS A 138 -27.63 -1.94 -2.93
N HIS A 139 -26.50 -2.02 -2.23
CA HIS A 139 -25.77 -0.90 -1.64
C HIS A 139 -24.73 -0.34 -2.62
N THR A 140 -25.24 0.34 -3.65
CA THR A 140 -24.45 0.90 -4.76
C THR A 140 -24.61 2.43 -4.87
N THR A 141 -25.16 3.09 -3.86
CA THR A 141 -25.29 4.55 -3.85
C THR A 141 -23.98 5.21 -3.47
N LYS A 142 -23.84 6.50 -3.77
CA LYS A 142 -22.64 7.30 -3.43
C LYS A 142 -22.42 7.45 -1.90
N GLY A 143 -23.41 7.07 -1.09
CA GLY A 143 -23.29 7.07 0.37
C GLY A 143 -22.88 5.73 0.98
N ASP A 144 -22.88 4.63 0.21
CA ASP A 144 -22.58 3.29 0.71
C ASP A 144 -21.07 3.00 0.68
N CYS A 145 -20.51 2.39 1.74
CA CYS A 145 -19.17 1.81 1.72
C CYS A 145 -19.17 0.40 2.33
N TRP A 146 -19.00 -0.62 1.48
CA TRP A 146 -19.09 -2.02 1.87
C TRP A 146 -17.85 -2.77 1.41
N VAL A 147 -17.25 -3.56 2.29
CA VAL A 147 -16.02 -4.31 2.01
C VAL A 147 -16.21 -5.80 2.28
N ILE A 148 -15.57 -6.65 1.46
CA ILE A 148 -15.60 -8.11 1.62
C ILE A 148 -14.22 -8.59 2.04
N LEU A 149 -14.13 -9.22 3.21
CA LEU A 149 -12.89 -9.75 3.77
C LEU A 149 -13.12 -11.19 4.25
N ARG A 150 -12.36 -12.16 3.71
CA ARG A 150 -12.48 -13.60 4.04
C ARG A 150 -13.94 -14.10 3.99
N ASP A 151 -14.60 -13.81 2.87
CA ASP A 151 -16.00 -14.17 2.59
C ASP A 151 -17.04 -13.57 3.55
N GLN A 152 -16.63 -12.64 4.43
CA GLN A 152 -17.53 -11.84 5.26
C GLN A 152 -17.75 -10.46 4.64
N VAL A 153 -19.02 -10.08 4.53
CA VAL A 153 -19.45 -8.72 4.17
C VAL A 153 -19.43 -7.84 5.42
N LEU A 154 -18.78 -6.68 5.32
CA LEU A 154 -18.78 -5.64 6.35
C LEU A 154 -19.33 -4.34 5.77
N ASP A 155 -20.41 -3.82 6.36
CA ASP A 155 -20.80 -2.43 6.18
C ASP A 155 -19.82 -1.53 6.94
N VAL A 156 -19.12 -0.67 6.20
CA VAL A 156 -18.21 0.36 6.72
C VAL A 156 -18.63 1.76 6.26
N THR A 157 -19.90 1.92 5.88
CA THR A 157 -20.52 3.21 5.51
C THR A 157 -20.35 4.27 6.60
N SER A 158 -20.32 3.84 7.87
CA SER A 158 -20.06 4.69 9.04
C SER A 158 -18.63 5.25 9.16
N PHE A 159 -17.74 4.95 8.21
CA PHE A 159 -16.37 5.47 8.12
C PHE A 159 -16.14 6.46 6.95
N LEU A 160 -17.19 6.83 6.20
CA LEU A 160 -17.19 7.92 5.21
C LEU A 160 -17.44 9.31 5.85
#